data_AF-A0A8R7JV85-F1
#
_entry.id   AF-A0A8R7JV85-F1
#
_cell.length_a   1.000
_cell.length_b   1.000
_cell.length_c   1.000
_cell.angle_alpha   90.00
_cell.angle_beta   90.00
_cell.angle_gamma   90.00
#
_symmetry.space_group_name_H-M   'P 1'
#
loop_
_entity.id
_entity.type
_entity.pdbx_description
1 polymer ?
#
loop_
_entity_poly.entity_id
_entity_poly.type
_entity_poly.pdbx_seq_one_letter_code
_entity_poly.pdbx_strand_id
1 'polypeptide(L)'
;MSFFVSTPIGRVLSRVSLDLNIIDLDVPFALMFTLGASLNALNNLGVLAVVSWEVLLVSMPMIVLATRLQRYYLASAKELMRINGTTKSALANHLSESISGAITIRAFEQEDRFLAKYLVLVDKNAGPYFYNFAATEWLIQRLEIMSATVLSFTAFVMALLPQGTFSPGFVGMALSYGLSLNVSFVFSIQNQCNLANQIISVERVNQYMEIQSEAAEVLEENRPATYWPKDGNVELRNLKIRYRKDAPLVLHGITCKFKGGDKIGIVGRTESGKTTLIGALF
;
A
#
# COMPACT_ATOMS: atom_id res chain seq x y z
N MET A 1 -14.59 10.59 -18.03
CA MET A 1 -14.82 11.50 -16.88
C MET A 1 -15.34 10.85 -15.58
N SER A 2 -16.17 9.80 -15.61
CA SER A 2 -16.76 9.22 -14.37
C SER A 2 -15.71 8.88 -13.30
N PHE A 3 -14.54 8.37 -13.71
CA PHE A 3 -13.45 8.01 -12.82
C PHE A 3 -12.96 9.18 -11.95
N PHE A 4 -12.75 10.36 -12.55
CA PHE A 4 -12.25 11.55 -11.84
C PHE A 4 -13.31 12.20 -10.93
N VAL A 5 -14.60 11.98 -11.21
CA VAL A 5 -15.69 12.44 -10.35
C VAL A 5 -15.86 11.52 -9.14
N SER A 6 -15.70 10.21 -9.30
CA SER A 6 -15.81 9.25 -8.20
C SER A 6 -14.55 9.15 -7.34
N THR A 7 -13.38 9.47 -7.91
CA THR A 7 -12.08 9.28 -7.27
C THR A 7 -11.53 10.63 -6.81
N PRO A 8 -11.28 10.84 -5.50
CA PRO A 8 -10.68 12.06 -5.01
C PRO A 8 -9.30 12.31 -5.64
N ILE A 9 -9.04 13.55 -6.08
CA ILE A 9 -7.77 13.93 -6.71
C ILE A 9 -6.56 13.62 -5.82
N GLY A 10 -6.70 13.80 -4.50
CA GLY A 10 -5.65 13.48 -3.52
C GLY A 10 -5.28 11.99 -3.51
N ARG A 11 -6.21 11.10 -3.84
CA ARG A 11 -5.91 9.66 -3.98
C ARG A 11 -5.04 9.40 -5.20
N VAL A 12 -5.34 10.03 -6.33
CA VAL A 12 -4.53 9.92 -7.57
C VAL A 12 -3.12 10.48 -7.32
N LEU A 13 -3.02 11.66 -6.71
CA LEU A 13 -1.74 12.29 -6.37
C LEU A 13 -0.91 11.41 -5.42
N SER A 14 -1.54 10.80 -4.40
CA SER A 14 -0.87 9.88 -3.51
C SER A 14 -0.31 8.65 -4.24
N ARG A 15 -0.97 8.15 -5.28
CA ARG A 15 -0.43 7.03 -6.10
C ARG A 15 0.80 7.47 -6.89
N VAL A 16 0.70 8.59 -7.60
CA VAL A 16 1.78 9.07 -8.48
C VAL A 16 2.96 9.61 -7.70
N SER A 17 2.76 10.17 -6.50
CA SER A 17 3.85 10.73 -5.70
C SER A 17 4.38 9.72 -4.68
N LEU A 18 3.56 9.29 -3.72
CA LEU A 18 4.05 8.47 -2.60
C LEU A 18 4.29 7.02 -3.01
N ASP A 19 3.34 6.41 -3.73
CA ASP A 19 3.47 4.99 -4.07
C ASP A 19 4.54 4.76 -5.13
N LEU A 20 4.67 5.62 -6.15
CA LEU A 20 5.80 5.54 -7.09
C LEU A 20 7.15 5.77 -6.40
N ASN A 21 7.25 6.74 -5.47
CA ASN A 21 8.49 6.93 -4.72
C ASN A 21 8.91 5.68 -3.92
N ILE A 22 7.94 4.99 -3.31
CA ILE A 22 8.19 3.71 -2.61
C ILE A 22 8.66 2.64 -3.60
N ILE A 23 8.07 2.57 -4.79
CA ILE A 23 8.45 1.59 -5.81
C ILE A 23 9.84 1.86 -6.36
N ASP A 24 10.19 3.12 -6.61
CA ASP A 24 11.45 3.51 -7.24
C ASP A 24 12.63 3.44 -6.26
N LEU A 25 12.41 3.82 -5.00
CA LEU A 25 13.48 3.91 -3.99
C LEU A 25 13.41 2.77 -2.97
N ASP A 26 12.29 2.63 -2.28
CA ASP A 26 12.22 1.79 -1.08
C ASP A 26 12.21 0.28 -1.43
N VAL A 27 11.46 -0.13 -2.46
CA VAL A 27 11.32 -1.55 -2.85
C VAL A 27 12.66 -2.16 -3.27
N PRO A 28 13.50 -1.54 -4.13
CA PRO A 28 14.82 -2.06 -4.47
C PRO A 28 15.71 -2.25 -3.24
N PHE A 29 15.75 -1.27 -2.33
CA PHE A 29 16.54 -1.37 -1.10
C PHE A 29 16.00 -2.48 -0.18
N ALA A 30 14.69 -2.54 0.05
CA ALA A 30 14.10 -3.58 0.89
C ALA A 30 14.33 -4.98 0.31
N LEU A 31 14.29 -5.14 -1.02
CA LEU A 31 14.58 -6.40 -1.69
C LEU A 31 16.05 -6.78 -1.51
N MET A 32 16.98 -5.83 -1.69
CA MET A 32 18.41 -6.05 -1.44
C MET A 32 18.68 -6.45 0.01
N PHE A 33 18.11 -5.73 0.99
CA PHE A 33 18.26 -6.06 2.41
C PHE A 33 17.63 -7.39 2.77
N THR A 34 16.46 -7.72 2.20
CA THR A 34 15.78 -9.00 2.42
C THR A 34 16.62 -10.16 1.90
N LEU A 35 17.12 -10.07 0.67
CA LEU A 35 18.00 -11.09 0.09
C LEU A 35 19.29 -11.21 0.90
N GLY A 36 19.94 -10.10 1.23
CA GLY A 36 21.17 -10.09 2.02
C GLY A 36 20.99 -10.71 3.40
N ALA A 37 19.93 -10.33 4.12
CA ALA A 37 19.63 -10.87 5.44
C ALA A 37 19.27 -12.36 5.40
N SER A 38 18.49 -12.78 4.41
CA SER A 38 18.13 -14.20 4.23
C SER A 38 19.35 -15.05 3.86
N LEU A 39 20.22 -14.57 2.97
CA LEU A 39 21.48 -15.24 2.63
C LEU A 39 22.44 -15.31 3.82
N ASN A 40 22.52 -14.25 4.62
CA ASN A 40 23.34 -14.24 5.84
C ASN A 40 22.83 -15.28 6.86
N ALA A 41 21.52 -15.33 7.10
CA ALA A 41 20.91 -16.34 7.97
C ALA A 41 21.17 -17.77 7.46
N LEU A 42 21.05 -18.01 6.15
CA LEU A 42 21.36 -19.29 5.51
C LEU A 42 22.85 -19.66 5.64
N ASN A 43 23.76 -18.70 5.48
CA ASN A 43 25.19 -18.93 5.64
C ASN A 43 25.54 -19.29 7.09
N ASN A 44 25.01 -18.54 8.06
CA ASN A 44 25.20 -18.84 9.49
C ASN A 44 24.67 -20.23 9.85
N LEU A 45 23.49 -20.60 9.32
CA LEU A 45 22.94 -21.95 9.49
C LEU A 45 23.85 -23.01 8.84
N GLY A 46 24.36 -22.76 7.64
CA GLY A 46 25.26 -23.67 6.92
C GLY A 46 26.57 -23.92 7.66
N VAL A 47 27.19 -22.87 8.22
CA VAL A 47 28.40 -23.02 9.04
C VAL A 47 28.11 -23.84 10.30
N LEU A 48 27.00 -23.55 10.99
CA LEU A 48 26.59 -24.33 12.18
C LEU A 48 26.33 -25.80 11.85
N ALA A 49 25.70 -26.08 10.71
CA ALA A 49 25.44 -27.43 10.23
C ALA A 49 26.71 -28.26 10.00
N VAL A 50 27.79 -27.61 9.51
CA VAL A 50 29.08 -28.27 9.30
C VAL A 50 29.86 -28.46 10.61
N VAL A 51 29.79 -27.49 11.52
CA VAL A 51 30.55 -27.53 12.78
C VAL A 51 29.93 -28.51 13.79
N SER A 52 28.61 -28.60 13.85
CA SER A 52 27.91 -29.48 14.80
C SER A 52 26.59 -29.94 14.21
N TRP A 53 26.58 -31.14 13.62
CA TRP A 53 25.38 -31.73 13.02
C TRP A 53 24.27 -31.98 14.07
N GLU A 54 24.60 -32.07 15.36
CA GLU A 54 23.67 -32.19 16.46
C GLU A 54 22.80 -30.93 16.61
N VAL A 55 23.33 -29.76 16.24
CA VAL A 55 22.60 -28.48 16.28
C VAL A 55 21.52 -28.42 15.21
N LEU A 56 21.69 -29.13 14.08
CA LEU A 56 20.66 -29.22 13.03
C LEU A 56 19.36 -29.85 13.53
N LEU A 57 19.44 -30.83 14.44
CA LEU A 57 18.26 -31.48 15.01
C LEU A 57 17.40 -30.49 15.81
N VAL A 58 18.02 -29.50 16.44
CA VAL A 58 17.33 -28.46 17.23
C VAL A 58 16.96 -27.26 16.36
N SER A 59 17.77 -26.91 15.37
CA SER A 59 17.49 -25.78 14.47
C SER A 59 16.33 -26.06 13.52
N MET A 60 16.11 -27.32 13.09
CA MET A 60 15.02 -27.67 12.18
C MET A 60 13.62 -27.36 12.75
N PRO A 61 13.25 -27.84 13.96
CA PRO A 61 12.00 -27.44 14.62
C PRO A 61 11.87 -25.93 14.82
N MET A 62 12.98 -25.25 15.15
CA MET A 62 13.01 -23.79 15.31
C MET A 62 12.65 -23.06 14.01
N ILE A 63 13.20 -23.47 12.86
CA ILE A 63 12.89 -22.84 11.56
C ILE A 63 11.41 -23.05 11.20
N VAL A 64 10.89 -24.26 11.41
CA VAL A 64 9.47 -24.54 11.16
C VAL A 64 8.57 -23.68 12.06
N LEU A 65 8.91 -23.56 13.34
CA LEU A 65 8.13 -22.77 14.28
C LEU A 65 8.23 -21.26 13.97
N ALA A 66 9.42 -20.77 13.65
CA ALA A 66 9.68 -19.38 13.26
C ALA A 66 8.90 -18.99 11.98
N THR A 67 8.90 -19.86 10.96
CA THR A 67 8.12 -19.61 9.73
C THR A 67 6.60 -19.63 9.98
N ARG A 68 6.11 -20.48 10.88
CA ARG A 68 4.69 -20.47 11.29
C ARG A 68 4.32 -19.19 12.05
N LEU A 69 5.16 -18.78 13.00
CA LEU A 69 5.02 -17.53 13.75
C LEU A 69 5.04 -16.31 12.83
N GLN A 70 5.97 -16.28 11.88
CA GLN A 70 6.06 -15.22 10.89
C GLN A 70 4.78 -15.11 10.06
N ARG A 71 4.22 -16.23 9.58
CA ARG A 71 2.95 -16.22 8.84
C ARG A 71 1.79 -15.69 9.68
N TYR A 72 1.72 -16.09 10.95
CA TYR A 72 0.71 -15.61 11.89
C TYR A 72 0.83 -14.09 12.15
N TYR A 73 2.07 -13.62 12.34
CA TYR A 73 2.36 -12.19 12.47
C TYR A 73 1.97 -11.42 11.21
N LEU A 74 2.37 -11.89 10.03
CA LEU A 74 2.08 -11.22 8.75
C LEU A 74 0.58 -11.02 8.52
N ALA A 75 -0.24 -12.03 8.83
CA ALA A 75 -1.69 -11.93 8.72
C ALA A 75 -2.25 -10.81 9.61
N SER A 76 -1.78 -10.71 10.86
CA SER A 76 -2.21 -9.68 11.81
C SER A 76 -1.66 -8.30 11.43
N ALA A 77 -0.38 -8.21 11.11
CA ALA A 77 0.32 -6.97 10.76
C ALA A 77 -0.31 -6.32 9.52
N LYS A 78 -0.71 -7.11 8.52
CA LYS A 78 -1.39 -6.62 7.31
C LYS A 78 -2.70 -5.89 7.64
N GLU A 79 -3.53 -6.47 8.51
CA GLU A 79 -4.79 -5.83 8.93
C GLU A 79 -4.54 -4.57 9.77
N LEU A 80 -3.57 -4.60 10.69
CA LEU A 80 -3.18 -3.42 11.47
C LEU A 80 -2.67 -2.29 10.57
N MET A 81 -1.90 -2.61 9.54
CA MET A 81 -1.40 -1.63 8.58
C MET A 81 -2.54 -1.03 7.74
N ARG A 82 -3.54 -1.84 7.39
CA ARG A 82 -4.76 -1.37 6.72
C ARG A 82 -5.54 -0.38 7.58
N ILE A 83 -5.75 -0.71 8.86
CA ILE A 83 -6.41 0.19 9.81
C ILE A 83 -5.62 1.49 9.95
N ASN A 84 -4.29 1.39 10.16
CA ASN A 84 -3.40 2.55 10.26
C ASN A 84 -3.48 3.47 9.03
N GLY A 85 -3.54 2.89 7.82
CA GLY A 85 -3.73 3.65 6.59
C GLY A 85 -5.06 4.42 6.56
N THR A 86 -6.16 3.79 6.99
CA THR A 86 -7.49 4.43 7.03
C THR A 86 -7.58 5.53 8.09
N THR A 87 -7.02 5.33 9.28
CA THR A 87 -7.03 6.32 10.36
C THR A 87 -6.16 7.53 10.02
N LYS A 88 -4.99 7.31 9.43
CA LYS A 88 -4.10 8.38 8.96
C LYS A 88 -4.74 9.23 7.87
N SER A 89 -5.47 8.60 6.94
CA SER A 89 -6.21 9.33 5.91
C SER A 89 -7.33 10.20 6.50
N ALA A 90 -8.08 9.69 7.49
CA ALA A 90 -9.12 10.47 8.15
C ALA A 90 -8.55 11.72 8.85
N LEU A 91 -7.39 11.59 9.51
CA LEU A 91 -6.69 12.70 10.15
C LEU A 91 -6.25 13.76 9.13
N ALA A 92 -5.64 13.33 8.02
CA ALA A 92 -5.20 14.24 6.95
C ALA A 92 -6.38 14.97 6.29
N ASN A 93 -7.51 14.27 6.07
CA ASN A 93 -8.71 14.87 5.49
C ASN A 93 -9.30 15.95 6.42
N HIS A 94 -9.41 15.68 7.72
CA HIS A 94 -9.90 16.66 8.70
C HIS A 94 -9.02 17.91 8.76
N LEU A 95 -7.70 17.73 8.65
CA LEU A 95 -6.75 18.86 8.59
C LEU A 95 -6.93 19.67 7.31
N SER A 96 -7.06 19.01 6.16
CA SER A 96 -7.29 19.68 4.86
C SER A 96 -8.61 20.47 4.83
N GLU A 97 -9.68 19.91 5.41
CA GLU A 97 -10.97 20.57 5.53
C GLU A 97 -10.88 21.79 6.47
N SER A 98 -10.20 21.62 7.62
CA SER A 98 -9.96 22.72 8.57
C SER A 98 -9.17 23.88 7.96
N ILE A 99 -8.14 23.59 7.16
CA ILE A 99 -7.35 24.63 6.46
C ILE A 99 -8.21 25.36 5.43
N SER A 100 -8.99 24.62 4.63
CA SER A 100 -9.85 25.20 3.60
C SER A 100 -10.98 26.05 4.21
N GLY A 101 -11.52 25.62 5.36
CA GLY A 101 -12.61 26.29 6.09
C GLY A 101 -12.15 27.25 7.19
N ALA A 102 -10.86 27.59 7.28
CA ALA A 102 -10.30 28.30 8.43
C ALA A 102 -10.95 29.67 8.70
N ILE A 103 -11.43 30.35 7.67
CA ILE A 103 -12.16 31.63 7.82
C ILE A 103 -13.54 31.39 8.44
N THR A 104 -14.28 30.40 7.92
CA THR A 104 -15.61 30.05 8.41
C THR A 104 -15.57 29.54 9.84
N ILE A 105 -14.59 28.70 10.20
CA ILE A 105 -14.43 28.17 11.55
C ILE A 105 -14.24 29.31 12.56
N ARG A 106 -13.35 30.27 12.23
CA ARG A 106 -13.10 31.46 13.07
C ARG A 106 -14.29 32.41 13.13
N ALA A 107 -14.99 32.59 12.01
CA ALA A 107 -16.17 33.46 11.95
C ALA A 107 -17.33 32.97 12.83
N PHE A 108 -17.43 31.65 13.06
CA PHE A 108 -18.45 31.04 13.92
C PHE A 108 -17.92 30.63 15.30
N GLU A 109 -16.68 30.98 15.64
CA GLU A 109 -16.03 30.67 16.93
C GLU A 109 -16.13 29.17 17.29
N GLN A 110 -15.83 28.29 16.33
CA GLN A 110 -15.93 26.83 16.48
C GLN A 110 -14.56 26.13 16.60
N GLU A 111 -13.49 26.84 16.95
CA GLU A 111 -12.12 26.32 17.01
C GLU A 111 -12.00 25.14 17.98
N ASP A 112 -12.54 25.27 19.20
CA ASP A 112 -12.45 24.24 20.23
C ASP A 112 -13.13 22.93 19.81
N ARG A 113 -14.27 23.03 19.10
CA ARG A 113 -14.98 21.87 18.57
C ARG A 113 -14.13 21.12 17.54
N PHE A 114 -13.47 21.86 16.65
CA PHE A 114 -12.59 21.28 15.64
C PHE A 114 -11.31 20.71 16.26
N LEU A 115 -10.75 21.36 17.28
CA LEU A 115 -9.58 20.88 18.01
C LEU A 115 -9.89 19.59 18.78
N ALA A 116 -11.02 19.54 19.51
CA ALA A 116 -11.46 18.34 20.22
C ALA A 116 -11.65 17.16 19.26
N LYS A 117 -12.27 17.41 18.10
CA LYS A 117 -12.41 16.39 17.05
C LYS A 117 -11.05 15.95 16.51
N TYR A 118 -10.13 16.87 16.25
CA TYR A 118 -8.77 16.54 15.81
C TYR A 118 -8.04 15.63 16.80
N LEU A 119 -8.09 15.94 18.11
CA LEU A 119 -7.47 15.11 19.15
C LEU A 119 -8.03 13.68 19.17
N VAL A 120 -9.34 13.51 19.04
CA VAL A 120 -9.97 12.17 18.94
C VAL A 120 -9.46 11.40 17.72
N LEU A 121 -9.25 12.06 16.57
CA LEU A 121 -8.67 11.42 15.39
C LEU A 121 -7.20 11.04 15.59
N VAL A 122 -6.42 11.87 16.29
CA VAL A 122 -5.02 11.57 16.65
C VAL A 122 -4.96 10.33 17.54
N ASP A 123 -5.75 10.26 18.59
CA ASP A 123 -5.80 9.09 19.50
C ASP A 123 -6.22 7.82 18.75
N LYS A 124 -7.22 7.93 17.87
CA LYS A 124 -7.66 6.82 17.04
C LYS A 124 -6.57 6.33 16.08
N ASN A 125 -5.68 7.21 15.63
CA ASN A 125 -4.54 6.84 14.79
C ASN A 125 -3.35 6.28 15.60
N ALA A 126 -3.16 6.73 16.84
CA ALA A 126 -2.09 6.25 17.71
C ALA A 126 -2.27 4.78 18.13
N GLY A 127 -3.52 4.34 18.37
CA GLY A 127 -3.83 2.97 18.78
C GLY A 127 -3.32 1.88 17.82
N PRO A 128 -3.71 1.88 16.52
CA PRO A 128 -3.24 0.91 15.53
C PRO A 128 -1.71 0.87 15.39
N TYR A 129 -1.06 2.03 15.46
CA TYR A 129 0.39 2.13 15.45
C TYR A 129 1.01 1.42 16.66
N PHE A 130 0.48 1.67 17.86
CA PHE A 130 0.94 1.01 19.08
C PHE A 130 0.75 -0.51 19.03
N TYR A 131 -0.40 -1.00 18.54
CA TYR A 131 -0.62 -2.43 18.38
C TYR A 131 0.33 -3.06 17.36
N ASN A 132 0.72 -2.33 16.32
CA ASN A 132 1.66 -2.83 15.31
C ASN A 132 3.07 -2.93 15.89
N PHE A 133 3.47 -1.93 16.68
CA PHE A 133 4.70 -1.95 17.46
C PHE A 133 4.71 -3.14 18.44
N ALA A 134 3.67 -3.29 19.26
CA ALA A 134 3.56 -4.39 20.22
C ALA A 134 3.57 -5.78 19.58
N ALA A 135 2.91 -5.95 18.42
CA ALA A 135 2.93 -7.20 17.66
C ALA A 135 4.33 -7.54 17.13
N THR A 136 5.11 -6.52 16.75
CA THR A 136 6.49 -6.68 16.26
C THR A 136 7.41 -7.09 17.40
N GLU A 137 7.33 -6.41 18.54
CA GLU A 137 8.05 -6.76 19.77
C GLU A 137 7.71 -8.17 20.25
N TRP A 138 6.43 -8.55 20.21
CA TRP A 138 6.00 -9.90 20.56
C TRP A 138 6.68 -10.98 19.69
N LEU A 139 6.80 -10.74 18.38
CA LEU A 139 7.46 -11.67 17.47
C LEU A 139 8.96 -11.75 17.76
N ILE A 140 9.63 -10.60 17.94
CA ILE A 140 11.07 -10.52 18.26
C ILE A 140 11.34 -11.32 19.54
N GLN A 141 10.59 -11.07 20.61
CA GLN A 141 10.75 -11.76 21.88
C GLN A 141 10.62 -13.28 21.73
N ARG A 142 9.66 -13.77 20.94
CA ARG A 142 9.46 -15.21 20.72
C ARG A 142 10.63 -15.83 19.94
N LEU A 143 11.16 -15.14 18.94
CA LEU A 143 12.32 -15.59 18.16
C LEU A 143 13.61 -15.61 18.99
N GLU A 144 13.80 -14.61 19.85
CA GLU A 144 14.95 -14.54 20.76
C GLU A 144 14.91 -15.64 21.82
N ILE A 145 13.74 -15.95 22.39
CA ILE A 145 13.61 -17.06 23.34
C ILE A 145 13.94 -18.40 22.67
N MET A 146 13.46 -18.63 21.45
CA MET A 146 13.75 -19.87 20.71
C MET A 146 15.24 -20.03 20.43
N SER A 147 15.87 -18.99 19.90
CA SER A 147 17.30 -19.01 19.60
C SER A 147 18.18 -19.09 20.85
N ALA A 148 17.80 -18.43 21.95
CA ALA A 148 18.46 -18.60 23.24
C ALA A 148 18.36 -20.06 23.72
N THR A 149 17.22 -20.71 23.53
CA THR A 149 17.04 -22.14 23.86
C THR A 149 17.97 -23.03 23.02
N VAL A 150 18.11 -22.75 21.72
CA VAL A 150 19.05 -23.48 20.83
C VAL A 150 20.50 -23.27 21.27
N LEU A 151 20.88 -22.04 21.60
CA LEU A 151 22.22 -21.70 22.10
C LEU A 151 22.53 -22.41 23.43
N SER A 152 21.60 -22.36 24.40
CA SER A 152 21.76 -23.02 25.68
C SER A 152 21.86 -24.54 25.53
N PHE A 153 21.04 -25.15 24.67
CA PHE A 153 21.13 -26.57 24.39
C PHE A 153 22.46 -26.94 23.72
N THR A 154 22.92 -26.14 22.75
CA THR A 154 24.20 -26.35 22.07
C THR A 154 25.37 -26.27 23.05
N ALA A 155 25.38 -25.25 23.91
CA ALA A 155 26.39 -25.09 24.96
C ALA A 155 26.35 -26.27 25.96
N PHE A 156 25.17 -26.75 26.32
CA PHE A 156 24.98 -27.89 27.22
C PHE A 156 25.51 -29.20 26.63
N VAL A 157 25.18 -29.49 25.35
CA VAL A 157 25.69 -30.68 24.65
C VAL A 157 27.21 -30.64 24.54
N MET A 158 27.79 -29.48 24.20
CA MET A 158 29.23 -29.31 24.13
C MET A 158 29.92 -29.47 25.49
N ALA A 159 29.25 -29.11 26.59
CA ALA A 159 29.79 -29.28 27.95
C ALA A 159 29.69 -30.73 28.46
N LEU A 160 28.73 -31.52 28.00
CA LEU A 160 28.54 -32.92 28.40
C LEU A 160 29.48 -33.90 27.69
N LEU A 161 29.99 -33.53 26.51
CA LEU A 161 30.84 -34.41 25.72
C LEU A 161 32.27 -34.52 26.32
N PRO A 162 32.93 -35.69 26.23
CA PRO A 162 34.27 -35.89 26.77
C PRO A 162 35.29 -34.86 26.27
N GLN A 163 36.25 -34.51 27.12
CA GLN A 163 37.34 -33.61 26.74
C GLN A 163 38.12 -34.20 25.55
N GLY A 164 38.23 -33.44 24.46
CA GLY A 164 38.88 -33.85 23.21
C GLY A 164 37.94 -34.12 22.02
N THR A 165 36.62 -34.14 22.22
CA THR A 165 35.65 -34.39 21.13
C THR A 165 35.56 -33.21 20.15
N PHE A 166 35.64 -31.97 20.67
CA PHE A 166 35.69 -30.76 19.87
C PHE A 166 36.96 -29.96 20.17
N SER A 167 37.60 -29.43 19.12
CA SER A 167 38.68 -28.45 19.31
C SER A 167 38.09 -27.16 19.93
N PRO A 168 38.79 -26.49 20.86
CA PRO A 168 38.33 -25.24 21.47
C PRO A 168 37.90 -24.17 20.44
N GLY A 169 38.54 -24.16 19.26
CA GLY A 169 38.17 -23.27 18.16
C GLY A 169 36.78 -23.56 17.57
N PHE A 170 36.38 -24.83 17.46
CA PHE A 170 35.04 -25.20 16.97
C PHE A 170 33.94 -24.85 17.96
N VAL A 171 34.21 -25.00 19.27
CA VAL A 171 33.27 -24.59 20.33
C VAL A 171 33.05 -23.08 20.29
N GLY A 172 34.13 -22.29 20.16
CA GLY A 172 34.05 -20.84 20.00
C GLY A 172 33.26 -20.45 18.75
N MET A 173 33.53 -21.08 17.60
CA MET A 173 32.78 -20.85 16.38
C MET A 173 31.30 -21.18 16.54
N ALA A 174 30.93 -22.33 17.11
CA ALA A 174 29.53 -22.70 17.27
C ALA A 174 28.74 -21.72 18.15
N LEU A 175 29.33 -21.24 19.24
CA LEU A 175 28.70 -20.23 20.11
C LEU A 175 28.57 -18.87 19.40
N SER A 176 29.62 -18.42 18.70
CA SER A 176 29.59 -17.14 17.95
C SER A 176 28.58 -17.17 16.80
N TYR A 177 28.59 -18.22 15.98
CA TYR A 177 27.64 -18.38 14.88
C TYR A 177 26.22 -18.62 15.38
N GLY A 178 26.03 -19.33 16.50
CA GLY A 178 24.72 -19.48 17.13
C GLY A 178 24.12 -18.14 17.59
N LEU A 179 24.94 -17.26 18.17
CA LEU A 179 24.51 -15.93 18.59
C LEU A 179 24.19 -15.05 17.37
N SER A 180 25.05 -15.10 16.35
CA SER A 180 24.85 -14.36 15.09
C SER A 180 23.61 -14.83 14.34
N LEU A 181 23.28 -16.12 14.40
CA LEU A 181 22.11 -16.72 13.76
C LEU A 181 20.80 -16.13 14.32
N ASN A 182 20.71 -15.88 15.63
CA ASN A 182 19.57 -15.20 16.24
C ASN A 182 19.33 -13.83 15.59
N VAL A 183 20.35 -12.97 15.66
CA VAL A 183 20.30 -11.60 15.12
C VAL A 183 19.95 -11.62 13.63
N SER A 184 20.55 -12.54 12.88
CA SER A 184 20.33 -12.69 11.44
C SER A 184 18.90 -13.13 11.12
N PHE A 185 18.31 -14.04 11.90
CA PHE A 185 16.93 -14.48 11.71
C PHE A 185 15.92 -13.36 12.01
N VAL A 186 16.09 -12.66 13.13
CA VAL A 186 15.23 -11.53 13.50
C VAL A 186 15.30 -10.45 12.42
N PHE A 187 16.51 -10.08 12.00
CA PHE A 187 16.72 -9.09 10.95
C PHE A 187 16.14 -9.56 9.61
N SER A 188 16.30 -10.83 9.23
CA SER A 188 15.72 -11.38 8.00
C SER A 188 14.18 -11.31 8.02
N ILE A 189 13.55 -11.69 9.13
CA ILE A 189 12.09 -11.67 9.25
C ILE A 189 11.56 -10.23 9.20
N GLN A 190 12.21 -9.28 9.89
CA GLN A 190 11.83 -7.88 9.83
C GLN A 190 11.92 -7.31 8.41
N ASN A 191 13.01 -7.60 7.68
CA ASN A 191 13.18 -7.14 6.30
C ASN A 191 12.13 -7.76 5.37
N GLN A 192 11.81 -9.04 5.52
CA GLN A 192 10.75 -9.69 4.75
C GLN A 192 9.37 -9.07 5.03
N CYS A 193 9.07 -8.74 6.29
CA CYS A 193 7.84 -8.02 6.65
C CYS A 193 7.80 -6.60 6.06
N ASN A 194 8.92 -5.88 6.09
CA ASN A 194 9.04 -4.56 5.48
C ASN A 194 8.81 -4.62 3.96
N LEU A 195 9.44 -5.57 3.27
CA LEU A 195 9.24 -5.79 1.84
C LEU A 195 7.78 -6.12 1.51
N ALA A 196 7.14 -7.01 2.29
CA ALA A 196 5.74 -7.37 2.11
C ALA A 196 4.81 -6.15 2.23
N ASN A 197 5.11 -5.23 3.15
CA ASN A 197 4.37 -3.99 3.32
C ASN A 197 4.56 -3.03 2.14
N GLN A 198 5.76 -2.92 1.59
CA GLN A 198 6.04 -2.04 0.45
C GLN A 198 5.45 -2.57 -0.87
N ILE A 199 5.37 -3.89 -1.05
CA ILE A 199 4.72 -4.52 -2.20
C ILE A 199 3.23 -4.14 -2.32
N ILE A 200 2.56 -3.80 -1.21
CA ILE A 200 1.18 -3.28 -1.23
C ILE A 200 1.08 -1.98 -2.06
N SER A 201 2.13 -1.16 -2.10
CA SER A 201 2.16 0.01 -2.99
C SER A 201 2.18 -0.38 -4.47
N VAL A 202 2.91 -1.44 -4.83
CA VAL A 202 2.92 -2.01 -6.19
C VAL A 202 1.52 -2.50 -6.56
N GLU A 203 0.86 -3.28 -5.69
CA GLU A 203 -0.51 -3.78 -5.90
C GLU A 203 -1.48 -2.61 -6.17
N ARG A 204 -1.36 -1.53 -5.41
CA ARG A 204 -2.23 -0.34 -5.53
C ARG A 204 -1.98 0.44 -6.82
N VAL A 205 -0.75 0.49 -7.32
CA VAL A 205 -0.45 1.09 -8.63
C VAL A 205 -0.95 0.18 -9.77
N ASN A 206 -0.80 -1.14 -9.64
CA ASN A 206 -1.31 -2.10 -10.63
C ASN A 206 -2.83 -1.98 -10.81
N GLN A 207 -3.59 -1.79 -9.73
CA GLN A 207 -5.04 -1.51 -9.79
C GLN A 207 -5.40 -0.29 -10.67
N TYR A 208 -4.50 0.70 -10.78
CA TYR A 208 -4.70 1.88 -11.64
C TYR A 208 -4.31 1.61 -13.09
N MET A 209 -3.46 0.62 -13.36
CA MET A 209 -3.11 0.19 -14.72
C MET A 209 -4.24 -0.61 -15.38
N GLU A 210 -5.08 -1.26 -14.58
CA GLU A 210 -6.19 -2.09 -15.04
C GLU A 210 -7.54 -1.35 -15.15
N ILE A 211 -7.56 -0.03 -14.97
CA ILE A 211 -8.81 0.75 -15.09
C ILE A 211 -9.35 0.72 -16.51
N GLN A 212 -10.68 0.78 -16.63
CA GLN A 212 -11.33 0.85 -17.93
C GLN A 212 -10.92 2.14 -18.66
N SER A 213 -10.14 1.99 -19.73
CA SER A 213 -9.80 3.11 -20.62
C SER A 213 -11.04 3.60 -21.35
N GLU A 214 -11.04 4.90 -21.64
CA GLU A 214 -11.94 5.47 -22.64
C GLU A 214 -11.57 4.93 -24.04
N ALA A 215 -12.44 5.18 -25.02
CA ALA A 215 -12.19 4.74 -26.40
C ALA A 215 -10.83 5.25 -26.89
N ALA A 216 -10.18 4.46 -27.75
CA ALA A 216 -8.88 4.84 -28.32
C ALA A 216 -8.97 6.24 -28.94
N GLU A 217 -7.98 7.09 -28.64
CA GLU A 217 -7.93 8.47 -29.14
C GLU A 217 -7.99 8.53 -30.67
N VAL A 218 -7.39 7.52 -31.31
CA VAL A 218 -7.36 7.38 -32.76
C VAL A 218 -7.81 5.98 -33.16
N LEU A 219 -8.78 5.94 -34.06
CA LEU A 219 -9.21 4.75 -34.78
C LEU A 219 -8.74 4.89 -36.23
N GLU A 220 -7.65 4.20 -36.60
CA GLU A 220 -7.08 4.29 -37.96
C GLU A 220 -8.09 3.91 -39.05
N GLU A 221 -8.98 2.97 -38.76
CA GLU A 221 -10.01 2.49 -39.70
C GLU A 221 -11.08 3.54 -40.03
N ASN A 222 -11.28 4.54 -39.16
CA ASN A 222 -12.39 5.49 -39.29
C ASN A 222 -11.96 6.94 -39.01
N ARG A 223 -10.76 7.31 -39.46
CA ARG A 223 -10.31 8.70 -39.38
C ARG A 223 -11.12 9.57 -40.35
N PRO A 224 -11.66 10.71 -39.88
CA PRO A 224 -12.25 11.69 -40.78
C PRO A 224 -11.19 12.25 -41.74
N ALA A 225 -11.63 12.67 -42.93
CA ALA A 225 -10.74 13.30 -43.91
C ALA A 225 -10.05 14.55 -43.34
N THR A 226 -8.87 14.89 -43.84
CA THR A 226 -8.03 16.01 -43.34
C THR A 226 -8.75 17.37 -43.36
N TYR A 227 -9.75 17.53 -44.22
CA TYR A 227 -10.56 18.74 -44.35
C TYR A 227 -11.78 18.78 -43.40
N TRP A 228 -11.96 17.80 -42.52
CA TRP A 228 -13.04 17.79 -41.54
C TRP A 228 -12.70 18.70 -40.35
N PRO A 229 -13.66 19.47 -39.83
CA PRO A 229 -15.04 19.68 -40.31
C PRO A 229 -15.14 20.78 -41.40
N LYS A 230 -15.89 20.53 -42.50
CA LYS A 230 -16.13 21.52 -43.59
C LYS A 230 -17.19 22.56 -43.26
N ASP A 231 -18.39 22.10 -42.93
CA ASP A 231 -19.57 22.98 -42.80
C ASP A 231 -19.96 23.22 -41.34
N GLY A 232 -19.38 22.52 -40.36
CA GLY A 232 -19.73 22.70 -38.94
C GLY A 232 -21.19 22.39 -38.58
N ASN A 233 -21.94 21.69 -39.44
CA ASN A 233 -23.32 21.30 -39.16
C ASN A 233 -23.36 20.23 -38.05
N VAL A 234 -24.15 20.47 -37.00
CA VAL A 234 -24.32 19.53 -35.88
C VAL A 234 -25.77 19.05 -35.85
N GLU A 235 -25.96 17.74 -35.87
CA GLU A 235 -27.29 17.13 -35.80
C GLU A 235 -27.36 16.16 -34.61
N LEU A 236 -28.22 16.47 -33.65
CA LEU A 236 -28.54 15.61 -32.52
C LEU A 236 -29.78 14.78 -32.88
N ARG A 237 -29.68 13.46 -32.75
CA ARG A 237 -30.79 12.52 -33.01
C ARG A 237 -31.05 11.67 -31.78
N ASN A 238 -32.21 11.83 -31.15
CA ASN A 238 -32.64 11.06 -29.98
C ASN A 238 -31.55 10.95 -28.88
N LEU A 239 -30.84 12.05 -28.61
CA LEU A 239 -29.74 12.09 -27.67
C LEU A 239 -30.23 11.85 -26.23
N LYS A 240 -29.67 10.83 -25.58
CA LYS A 240 -29.99 10.43 -24.20
C LYS A 240 -28.70 10.34 -23.40
N ILE A 241 -28.66 11.03 -22.26
CA ILE A 241 -27.44 11.10 -21.44
C ILE A 241 -27.75 10.76 -19.99
N ARG A 242 -26.86 9.98 -19.38
CA ARG A 242 -26.81 9.68 -17.94
C ARG A 242 -25.35 9.71 -17.47
N TYR A 243 -25.13 10.15 -16.24
CA TYR A 243 -23.78 10.21 -15.65
C TYR A 243 -23.28 8.87 -15.09
N ARG A 244 -24.20 8.01 -14.64
CA ARG A 244 -23.90 6.65 -14.14
C ARG A 244 -24.82 5.64 -14.81
N LYS A 245 -24.37 4.39 -14.94
CA LYS A 245 -25.19 3.32 -15.53
C LYS A 245 -26.50 3.12 -14.77
N ASP A 246 -26.47 3.25 -13.46
CA ASP A 246 -27.65 3.00 -12.60
C ASP A 246 -28.44 4.27 -12.25
N ALA A 247 -28.06 5.42 -12.83
CA ALA A 247 -28.73 6.70 -12.59
C ALA A 247 -29.81 6.98 -13.64
N PRO A 248 -30.86 7.76 -13.30
CA PRO A 248 -31.83 8.21 -14.28
C PRO A 248 -31.18 9.04 -15.38
N LEU A 249 -31.83 9.06 -16.54
CA LEU A 249 -31.45 9.93 -17.65
C LEU A 249 -31.59 11.40 -17.23
N VAL A 250 -30.60 12.21 -17.59
CA VAL A 250 -30.61 13.67 -17.40
C VAL A 250 -31.18 14.35 -18.64
N LEU A 251 -30.86 13.84 -19.82
CA LEU A 251 -31.40 14.30 -21.09
C LEU A 251 -32.23 13.17 -21.72
N HIS A 252 -33.46 13.49 -22.13
CA HIS A 252 -34.46 12.52 -22.59
C HIS A 252 -34.77 12.68 -24.08
N GLY A 253 -33.90 12.18 -24.96
CA GLY A 253 -34.21 12.02 -26.38
C GLY A 253 -34.22 13.33 -27.18
N ILE A 254 -33.22 14.18 -26.97
CA ILE A 254 -33.12 15.48 -27.65
C ILE A 254 -32.85 15.26 -29.14
N THR A 255 -33.65 15.90 -29.99
CA THR A 255 -33.48 15.91 -31.44
C THR A 255 -33.50 17.35 -31.94
N CYS A 256 -32.38 17.83 -32.48
CA CYS A 256 -32.26 19.19 -33.03
C CYS A 256 -31.11 19.27 -34.03
N LYS A 257 -31.15 20.30 -34.89
CA LYS A 257 -30.16 20.52 -35.94
C LYS A 257 -29.67 21.96 -35.88
N PHE A 258 -28.35 22.12 -35.91
CA PHE A 258 -27.64 23.39 -35.89
C PHE A 258 -26.87 23.53 -37.20
N LYS A 259 -27.07 24.65 -37.91
CA LYS A 259 -26.38 24.91 -39.17
C LYS A 259 -25.01 25.53 -38.93
N GLY A 260 -24.10 25.28 -39.85
CA GLY A 260 -22.80 25.92 -39.92
C GLY A 260 -22.88 27.44 -39.92
N GLY A 261 -22.03 28.08 -39.10
CA GLY A 261 -21.94 29.53 -39.02
C GLY A 261 -22.98 30.20 -38.10
N ASP A 262 -23.96 29.46 -37.58
CA ASP A 262 -24.95 30.01 -36.66
C ASP A 262 -24.38 30.19 -35.25
N LYS A 263 -24.68 31.34 -34.62
CA LYS A 263 -24.43 31.58 -33.20
C LYS A 263 -25.67 31.19 -32.41
N ILE A 264 -25.56 30.13 -31.59
CA ILE A 264 -26.69 29.56 -30.86
C ILE A 264 -26.53 29.81 -29.36
N GLY A 265 -27.56 30.37 -28.73
CA GLY A 265 -27.64 30.53 -27.28
C GLY A 265 -28.43 29.41 -26.62
N ILE A 266 -27.89 28.81 -25.56
CA ILE A 266 -28.59 27.80 -24.75
C ILE A 266 -29.01 28.46 -23.42
N VAL A 267 -30.32 28.61 -23.22
CA VAL A 267 -30.92 29.21 -22.01
C VAL A 267 -31.81 28.22 -21.29
N GLY A 268 -31.98 28.40 -19.98
CA GLY A 268 -32.83 27.55 -19.16
C GLY A 268 -32.59 27.77 -17.66
N ARG A 269 -33.49 27.26 -16.82
CA ARG A 269 -33.38 27.32 -15.36
C ARG A 269 -32.12 26.61 -14.84
N THR A 270 -31.60 26.98 -13.67
CA THR A 270 -30.52 26.23 -13.00
C THR A 270 -30.85 24.73 -12.96
N GLU A 271 -29.84 23.89 -13.18
CA GLU A 271 -29.95 22.42 -13.26
C GLU A 271 -30.77 21.83 -14.43
N SER A 272 -31.16 22.63 -15.42
CA SER A 272 -31.88 22.14 -16.60
C SER A 272 -31.06 21.27 -17.58
N GLY A 273 -29.86 20.81 -17.20
CA GLY A 273 -29.00 19.97 -18.05
C GLY A 273 -28.20 20.69 -19.15
N LYS A 274 -28.07 22.02 -19.11
CA LYS A 274 -27.31 22.81 -20.10
C LYS A 274 -25.84 22.37 -20.21
N THR A 275 -25.15 22.28 -19.09
CA THR A 275 -23.75 21.83 -19.04
C THR A 275 -23.61 20.39 -19.51
N THR A 276 -24.60 19.54 -19.22
CA THR A 276 -24.64 18.15 -19.69
C THR A 276 -24.75 18.05 -21.21
N LEU A 277 -25.53 18.95 -21.83
CA LEU A 277 -25.66 19.01 -23.30
C LEU A 277 -24.34 19.44 -23.95
N ILE A 278 -23.66 20.43 -23.36
CA ILE A 278 -22.36 20.91 -23.85
C ILE A 278 -21.30 19.83 -23.70
N GLY A 279 -21.20 19.18 -22.53
CA GLY A 279 -20.23 18.11 -22.26
C GLY A 279 -20.49 16.80 -23.00
N ALA A 280 -21.54 16.73 -23.82
CA ALA A 280 -21.80 15.62 -24.72
C ALA A 280 -21.20 15.83 -26.10
N LEU A 281 -21.01 17.09 -26.48
CA LEU A 281 -20.45 17.52 -27.76
C LEU A 281 -18.94 17.72 -27.68
N PHE A 282 -18.44 18.09 -26.49
CA PHE A 282 -17.05 18.42 -26.19
C PHE A 282 -16.62 17.72 -24.90
#